data_AF-A0A1X0QC79-F1
#
_entry.id   AF-A0A1X0QC79-F1
#
_cell.length_a   1.000
_cell.length_b   1.000
_cell.length_c   1.000
_cell.angle_alpha   90.00
_cell.angle_beta   90.00
_cell.angle_gamma   90.00
#
_symmetry.space_group_name_H-M   'P 1'
#
loop_
_entity.id
_entity.type
_entity.pdbx_description
1 polymer ?
#
loop_
_entity_poly.entity_id
_entity_poly.type
_entity_poly.pdbx_seq_one_letter_code
_entity_poly.pdbx_strand_id
1 'polypeptide(L)'
;MTEEGSRKDLMFVVERRDRNTLHPLLVEHIDLKNIIHCDKWWEYSGLNAVFHNHKIVNHSENFVDFKTHSNTQLIKCIWVILN
;
A
#
# COMPACT_ATOMS: atom_id res chain seq x y z
N MET A 1 6.70 -1.35 -1.07
CA MET A 1 5.91 -1.85 0.06
C MET A 1 6.69 -1.59 1.34
N THR A 2 6.05 -1.23 2.45
CA THR A 2 6.73 -0.93 3.72
C THR A 2 5.99 -1.64 4.85
N GLU A 3 6.71 -2.29 5.77
CA GLU A 3 6.13 -2.95 6.93
C GLU A 3 6.06 -1.96 8.11
N GLU A 4 4.85 -1.61 8.54
CA GLU A 4 4.60 -0.71 9.67
C GLU A 4 5.24 -1.25 10.97
N GLY A 5 5.81 -0.34 11.78
CA GLY A 5 6.53 -0.72 13.01
C GLY A 5 7.92 -1.31 12.79
N SER A 6 8.39 -1.38 11.53
CA SER A 6 9.72 -1.88 11.17
C SER A 6 10.50 -0.88 10.31
N ARG A 7 11.73 -1.26 9.93
CA ARG A 7 12.53 -0.59 8.89
C ARG A 7 12.63 -1.44 7.61
N LYS A 8 11.69 -2.35 7.39
CA LYS A 8 11.69 -3.19 6.18
C LYS A 8 10.88 -2.53 5.08
N ASP A 9 11.51 -2.44 3.92
CA ASP A 9 10.90 -1.99 2.70
C ASP A 9 11.30 -2.91 1.53
N LEU A 10 10.39 -3.04 0.58
CA LEU A 10 10.60 -3.74 -0.68
C LEU A 10 10.25 -2.80 -1.82
N MET A 11 11.19 -2.60 -2.75
CA MET A 11 11.03 -1.78 -3.94
C MET A 11 11.28 -2.58 -5.20
N PHE A 12 10.40 -2.39 -6.18
CA PHE A 12 10.44 -3.11 -7.44
C PHE A 12 10.45 -2.11 -8.57
N VAL A 13 11.40 -2.27 -9.49
CA VAL A 13 11.34 -1.60 -10.80
C VAL A 13 10.40 -2.42 -11.67
N VAL A 14 9.32 -1.80 -12.12
CA VAL A 14 8.31 -2.44 -12.95
C VAL A 14 8.13 -1.64 -14.23
N GLU A 15 7.93 -2.33 -15.35
CA GLU A 15 7.69 -1.70 -16.64
C GLU A 15 6.32 -0.98 -16.65
N ARG A 16 5.32 -1.58 -16.00
CA ARG A 16 3.96 -1.03 -15.89
C ARG A 16 3.49 -1.05 -14.44
N ARG A 17 2.82 0.02 -14.02
CA ARG A 17 2.19 0.12 -12.70
C ARG A 17 0.69 -0.09 -12.84
N ASP A 18 0.28 -1.32 -13.14
CA ASP A 18 -1.12 -1.71 -13.23
C ASP A 18 -1.42 -2.90 -12.32
N ARG A 19 -2.71 -3.21 -12.15
CA ARG A 19 -3.19 -4.32 -11.31
C ARG A 19 -2.52 -5.64 -11.65
N ASN A 20 -2.40 -5.95 -12.94
CA ASN A 20 -1.85 -7.23 -13.40
C ASN A 20 -0.37 -7.38 -13.02
N THR A 21 0.33 -6.27 -12.85
CA THR A 21 1.71 -6.25 -12.37
C THR A 21 1.79 -6.18 -10.84
N LEU A 22 1.00 -5.32 -10.21
CA LEU A 22 1.10 -5.01 -8.79
C LEU A 22 0.51 -6.10 -7.89
N HIS A 23 -0.65 -6.67 -8.22
CA HIS A 23 -1.31 -7.65 -7.35
C HIS A 23 -0.48 -8.93 -7.14
N PRO A 24 0.12 -9.55 -8.18
CA PRO A 24 1.00 -10.69 -7.99
C PRO A 24 2.19 -10.37 -7.07
N LEU A 25 2.83 -9.21 -7.25
CA LEU A 25 3.94 -8.78 -6.40
C LEU A 25 3.54 -8.65 -4.93
N LEU A 26 2.36 -8.08 -4.66
CA LEU A 26 1.82 -7.98 -3.29
C LEU A 26 1.59 -9.37 -2.69
N VAL A 27 0.98 -10.29 -3.44
CA VAL A 27 0.67 -11.66 -2.97
C VAL A 27 1.92 -12.49 -2.72
N GLU A 28 2.95 -12.32 -3.56
CA GLU A 28 4.22 -13.03 -3.42
C GLU A 28 5.00 -12.61 -2.17
N HIS A 29 4.90 -11.33 -1.78
CA HIS A 29 5.80 -10.75 -0.76
C HIS A 29 5.11 -10.38 0.55
N ILE A 30 3.78 -10.41 0.63
CA ILE A 30 3.02 -10.05 1.83
C ILE A 30 2.18 -11.25 2.27
N ASP A 31 2.23 -11.58 3.56
CA ASP A 31 1.32 -12.56 4.15
C ASP A 31 -0.14 -12.08 3.99
N LEU A 32 -0.99 -12.94 3.43
CA LEU A 32 -2.41 -12.67 3.18
C LEU A 32 -3.18 -12.32 4.46
N LYS A 33 -2.68 -12.68 5.65
CA LYS A 33 -3.27 -12.33 6.94
C LYS A 33 -3.04 -10.87 7.33
N ASN A 34 -2.20 -10.13 6.61
CA ASN A 34 -1.89 -8.75 6.91
C ASN A 34 -2.97 -7.78 6.44
N ILE A 35 -2.96 -6.59 7.03
CA ILE A 35 -3.78 -5.45 6.61
C ILE A 35 -2.97 -4.59 5.66
N ILE A 36 -3.51 -4.33 4.47
CA ILE A 36 -2.88 -3.45 3.48
C ILE A 36 -3.39 -2.02 3.66
N HIS A 37 -2.48 -1.06 3.72
CA HIS A 37 -2.78 0.36 3.73
C HIS A 37 -2.33 0.99 2.41
N CYS A 38 -3.26 1.51 1.61
CA CYS A 38 -2.98 2.14 0.33
C CYS A 38 -3.70 3.49 0.18
N ASP A 39 -3.22 4.29 -0.77
CA ASP A 39 -4.00 5.43 -1.24
C ASP A 39 -5.20 4.97 -2.09
N LYS A 40 -6.10 5.89 -2.41
CA LYS A 40 -7.29 5.62 -3.23
C LYS A 40 -6.98 5.52 -4.73
N TRP A 41 -5.95 4.77 -5.10
CA TRP A 41 -5.62 4.51 -6.49
C TRP A 41 -6.32 3.25 -7.02
N TRP A 42 -6.88 3.33 -8.23
CA TRP A 42 -7.80 2.32 -8.76
C TRP A 42 -7.14 0.95 -8.95
N GLU A 43 -5.83 0.91 -9.24
CA GLU A 43 -5.07 -0.33 -9.45
C GLU A 43 -5.00 -1.19 -8.16
N TYR A 44 -5.11 -0.56 -6.98
CA TYR A 44 -5.18 -1.27 -5.69
C TYR A 44 -6.60 -1.69 -5.30
N SER A 45 -7.63 -1.39 -6.10
CA SER A 45 -8.98 -1.83 -5.76
C SER A 45 -9.12 -3.36 -5.82
N GLY A 46 -9.91 -3.93 -4.91
CA GLY A 46 -10.15 -5.37 -4.82
C GLY A 46 -9.17 -6.16 -3.94
N LEU A 47 -8.16 -5.52 -3.33
CA LEU A 47 -7.21 -6.21 -2.44
C LEU A 47 -7.87 -6.86 -1.20
N ASN A 48 -9.04 -6.39 -0.78
CA ASN A 48 -9.83 -7.01 0.29
C ASN A 48 -10.38 -8.40 -0.06
N ALA A 49 -10.38 -8.79 -1.34
CA ALA A 49 -10.73 -10.15 -1.75
C ALA A 49 -9.58 -11.14 -1.55
N VAL A 50 -8.36 -10.64 -1.31
CA VAL A 50 -7.13 -11.43 -1.27
C VAL A 50 -6.46 -11.35 0.11
N PHE A 51 -6.40 -10.15 0.70
CA PHE A 51 -5.80 -9.88 2.00
C PHE A 51 -6.87 -9.80 3.10
N HIS A 52 -6.46 -10.01 4.35
CA HIS A 52 -7.35 -9.97 5.52
C HIS A 52 -8.15 -8.67 5.60
N ASN A 53 -7.51 -7.54 5.28
CA ASN A 53 -8.20 -6.27 5.17
C ASN A 53 -7.44 -5.31 4.24
N HIS A 54 -8.15 -4.37 3.64
CA HIS A 54 -7.59 -3.32 2.80
C HIS A 54 -8.16 -1.97 3.26
N LYS A 55 -7.30 -1.15 3.88
CA LYS A 55 -7.62 0.19 4.34
C LYS A 55 -7.15 1.21 3.31
N ILE A 56 -8.04 2.10 2.93
CA ILE A 56 -7.83 3.07 1.86
C ILE A 56 -7.78 4.47 2.45
N VAL A 57 -6.79 5.26 2.06
CA VAL A 57 -6.65 6.68 2.44
C VAL A 57 -6.97 7.54 1.22
N ASN A 58 -8.02 8.35 1.32
CA ASN A 58 -8.36 9.32 0.28
C ASN A 58 -7.62 10.65 0.51
N HIS A 59 -6.47 10.83 -0.15
CA HIS A 59 -5.64 12.05 -0.03
C HIS A 59 -6.31 13.32 -0.57
N SER A 60 -7.44 13.22 -1.29
CA SER A 60 -8.25 14.39 -1.66
C SER A 60 -9.14 14.89 -0.51
N GLU A 61 -9.37 14.05 0.50
CA GLU A 61 -10.17 14.40 1.68
C GLU A 61 -9.25 14.64 2.89
N ASN A 62 -8.36 13.69 3.18
CA ASN A 62 -7.56 13.69 4.40
C ASN A 62 -6.21 12.97 4.18
N PHE A 63 -5.16 13.38 4.91
CA PHE A 63 -3.89 12.64 4.96
C PHE A 63 -3.92 11.44 5.92
N VAL A 64 -4.79 11.49 6.92
CA VAL A 64 -5.10 10.40 7.85
C VAL A 64 -6.61 10.19 7.81
N ASP A 65 -7.05 8.96 7.55
CA ASP A 65 -8.46 8.61 7.58
C ASP A 65 -8.97 8.64 9.03
N PHE A 66 -9.96 9.50 9.33
CA PHE A 66 -10.43 9.71 10.71
C PHE A 66 -11.11 8.48 11.32
N LYS A 67 -11.74 7.62 10.48
CA LYS A 67 -12.51 6.47 10.97
C LYS A 67 -11.61 5.29 11.32
N THR A 68 -10.58 5.08 10.51
CA THR A 68 -9.69 3.91 10.59
C THR A 68 -8.31 4.24 11.14
N HIS A 69 -8.01 5.53 11.30
CA HIS A 69 -6.69 6.10 11.63
C HIS A 69 -5.58 5.70 10.64
N SER A 70 -5.94 5.26 9.44
CA SER A 70 -5.00 4.81 8.42
C SER A 70 -4.31 5.99 7.77
N ASN A 71 -3.02 5.82 7.47
CA ASN A 71 -2.22 6.75 6.70
C ASN A 71 -1.23 5.98 5.82
N THR A 72 -0.59 6.67 4.88
CA THR A 72 0.47 6.11 4.04
C THR A 72 1.76 6.92 4.18
N GLN A 73 2.01 7.52 5.35
CA GLN A 73 3.08 8.51 5.52
C GLN A 73 4.47 7.88 5.44
N LEU A 74 4.64 6.68 6.01
CA LEU A 74 5.93 5.96 6.00
C LEU A 74 6.47 5.79 4.57
N ILE A 75 5.65 5.23 3.67
CA ILE A 75 6.07 5.02 2.29
C ILE A 75 6.28 6.35 1.56
N LYS A 76 5.46 7.38 1.80
CA LYS A 76 5.65 8.72 1.24
C LYS A 76 6.99 9.34 1.65
N CYS A 77 7.39 9.21 2.92
CA CYS A 77 8.68 9.70 3.40
C CYS A 77 9.85 8.96 2.73
N ILE A 78 9.75 7.65 2.57
CA ILE A 78 10.81 6.85 1.92
C ILE A 78 11.01 7.30 0.46
N TRP A 79 9.93 7.56 -0.29
CA TRP A 79 10.04 8.10 -1.65
C TRP A 79 10.73 9.47 -1.72
N VAL A 80 10.59 10.31 -0.70
CA VAL A 80 11.27 11.62 -0.65
C VAL A 80 12.77 11.47 -0.41
N ILE A 81 13.20 10.45 0.33
CA ILE A 81 14.62 10.21 0.64
C ILE A 81 15.37 9.60 -0.55
N LEU A 82 14.68 8.82 -1.38
CA LEU A 82 15.29 8.09 -2.50
C LEU A 82 15.27 8.85 -3.83
N ASN A 83 14.61 10.01 -3.90
CA ASN A 83 14.66 10.95 -5.04
C ASN A 83 15.67 12.06 -4.78
#